data_AF-A0A1X7FB40-F1
#
_entry.id   AF-A0A1X7FB40-F1
#
_cell.length_a   1.000
_cell.length_b   1.000
_cell.length_c   1.000
_cell.angle_alpha   90.00
_cell.angle_beta   90.00
_cell.angle_gamma   90.00
#
_symmetry.space_group_name_H-M   'P 1'
#
loop_
_entity.id
_entity.type
_entity.pdbx_description
1 polymer ?
#
loop_
_entity_poly.entity_id
_entity_poly.type
_entity_poly.pdbx_seq_one_letter_code
_entity_poly.pdbx_strand_id
1 'polypeptide(L)'
;MSAAGGADEGGGLRLVHCLGDRITVSDPARGVELLAYVYRPEAAWEAPRPYLHPLRTLRGDLVTDYRPNDHRWHKGLSLTASHLSGANLWGGNTYVHGEGYLALPERVGSMVHVGFDQVAADGDRAVVAERLTWHPYGGELWAEESRRIEVHDVDRDAGVWALTWASAVTNRREEPLRFGSPTTAGRERAGYTGLFWRGPRSFRGGRIIGPDGEGPALMASQSEWLAVTGEHDGSDGHATVVVAHALGNDHTGAGGTHPAHWFVRNEPFVGLAPSWAFFDELELAPGDTLTRRYRVIVADGAWGREEVAAYLESHPW
;
A
#
# COMPACT_ATOMS: atom_id res chain seq x y z
N MET A 1 -34.89 7.67 -42.14
CA MET A 1 -33.43 7.42 -42.05
C MET A 1 -33.01 7.76 -40.64
N SER A 2 -32.54 6.74 -39.93
CA SER A 2 -32.04 6.81 -38.56
C SER A 2 -30.80 7.71 -38.49
N ALA A 3 -30.78 8.59 -37.50
CA ALA A 3 -29.56 9.01 -36.84
C ALA A 3 -29.84 8.93 -35.34
N ALA A 4 -29.74 7.72 -34.79
CA ALA A 4 -29.55 7.54 -33.36
C ALA A 4 -28.20 8.19 -33.02
N GLY A 5 -28.24 9.38 -32.41
CA GLY A 5 -27.09 9.92 -31.73
C GLY A 5 -26.78 9.00 -30.56
N GLY A 6 -25.64 8.29 -30.64
CA GLY A 6 -25.10 7.56 -29.51
C GLY A 6 -24.90 8.54 -28.37
N ALA A 7 -25.61 8.30 -27.27
CA ALA A 7 -25.20 8.85 -25.99
C ALA A 7 -23.82 8.27 -25.70
N ASP A 8 -22.83 9.14 -25.52
CA ASP A 8 -21.59 8.77 -24.87
C ASP A 8 -21.97 8.28 -23.46
N GLU A 9 -21.94 6.97 -23.25
CA GLU A 9 -22.14 6.35 -21.93
C GLU A 9 -20.91 6.68 -21.07
N GLY A 10 -20.88 7.92 -20.56
CA GLY A 10 -19.81 8.50 -19.75
C GLY A 10 -19.68 7.91 -18.35
N GLY A 11 -19.49 6.59 -18.27
CA GLY A 11 -19.33 5.83 -17.02
C GLY A 11 -17.87 5.53 -16.64
N GLY A 12 -16.91 5.67 -17.54
CA GLY A 12 -15.51 5.33 -17.28
C GLY A 12 -14.83 6.19 -16.21
N LEU A 13 -13.74 5.68 -15.64
CA LEU A 13 -12.92 6.38 -14.66
C LEU A 13 -12.35 7.68 -15.23
N ARG A 14 -12.35 8.72 -14.40
CA ARG A 14 -11.75 10.03 -14.71
C ARG A 14 -10.43 10.19 -13.98
N LEU A 15 -9.41 10.66 -14.70
CA LEU A 15 -8.13 11.09 -14.14
C LEU A 15 -7.98 12.60 -14.15
N VAL A 16 -7.47 13.16 -13.05
CA VAL A 16 -7.04 14.57 -12.94
C VAL A 16 -5.61 14.60 -12.41
N HIS A 17 -4.69 15.17 -13.18
CA HIS A 17 -3.29 15.31 -12.79
C HIS A 17 -2.98 16.76 -12.42
N CYS A 18 -2.77 17.02 -11.13
CA CYS A 18 -2.18 18.26 -10.65
C CYS A 18 -0.65 18.14 -10.66
N LEU A 19 0.00 18.80 -11.63
CA LEU A 19 1.45 18.74 -11.82
C LEU A 19 2.19 19.23 -10.57
N GLY A 20 3.18 18.47 -10.12
CA GLY A 20 3.92 18.68 -8.89
C GLY A 20 3.18 18.32 -7.58
N ASP A 21 1.93 17.84 -7.61
CA ASP A 21 1.15 17.51 -6.39
C ASP A 21 0.61 16.07 -6.38
N ARG A 22 -0.40 15.79 -7.19
CA ARG A 22 -1.16 14.53 -7.12
C ARG A 22 -1.85 14.14 -8.42
N ILE A 23 -2.22 12.87 -8.52
CA ILE A 23 -3.11 12.32 -9.54
C ILE A 23 -4.35 11.76 -8.84
N THR A 24 -5.53 12.21 -9.24
CA THR A 24 -6.81 11.75 -8.68
C THR A 24 -7.52 10.86 -9.68
N VAL A 25 -8.04 9.71 -9.21
CA VAL A 25 -8.95 8.83 -9.97
C VAL A 25 -10.34 8.95 -9.36
N SER A 26 -11.35 9.18 -10.19
CA SER A 26 -12.74 9.26 -9.75
C SER A 26 -13.64 8.36 -10.59
N ASP A 27 -14.72 7.87 -10.01
CA ASP A 27 -15.85 7.27 -10.72
C ASP A 27 -16.91 8.36 -10.96
N PRO A 28 -17.03 8.92 -12.18
CA PRO A 28 -18.00 9.96 -12.48
C PRO A 28 -19.44 9.48 -12.37
N ALA A 29 -19.71 8.20 -12.58
CA ALA A 29 -21.06 7.63 -12.50
C ALA A 29 -21.64 7.72 -11.08
N ARG A 30 -20.78 7.59 -10.05
CA ARG A 30 -21.15 7.77 -8.64
C ARG A 30 -20.76 9.13 -8.07
N GLY A 31 -19.98 9.93 -8.80
CA GLY A 31 -19.46 11.21 -8.32
C GLY A 31 -18.45 11.05 -7.18
N VAL A 32 -17.72 9.93 -7.14
CA VAL A 32 -16.82 9.58 -6.03
C VAL A 32 -15.35 9.67 -6.46
N GLU A 33 -14.53 10.34 -5.65
CA GLU A 33 -13.08 10.23 -5.73
C GLU A 33 -12.62 8.89 -5.13
N LEU A 34 -12.24 7.92 -5.96
CA LEU A 34 -11.81 6.59 -5.48
C LEU A 34 -10.45 6.67 -4.80
N LEU A 35 -9.50 7.38 -5.42
CA LEU A 35 -8.18 7.58 -4.85
C LEU A 35 -7.52 8.89 -5.26
N ALA A 36 -6.55 9.33 -4.45
CA ALA A 36 -5.54 10.29 -4.87
C ALA A 36 -4.13 9.75 -4.60
N TYR A 37 -3.30 9.73 -5.65
CA TYR A 37 -1.88 9.44 -5.60
C TYR A 37 -1.08 10.74 -5.44
N VAL A 38 -0.61 11.00 -4.24
CA VAL A 38 0.14 12.23 -3.90
C VAL A 38 1.63 11.94 -4.03
N TYR A 39 2.33 12.73 -4.84
CA TYR A 39 3.77 12.60 -5.08
C TYR A 39 4.57 13.88 -4.75
N ARG A 40 3.91 14.98 -4.36
CA ARG A 40 4.63 16.12 -3.78
C ARG A 40 5.41 15.70 -2.54
N PRO A 41 6.66 16.16 -2.38
CA PRO A 41 7.39 16.01 -1.13
C PRO A 41 6.63 16.66 0.04
N GLU A 42 6.73 16.05 1.21
CA GLU A 42 6.18 16.57 2.47
C GLU A 42 7.29 16.84 3.49
N ALA A 43 6.96 16.91 4.78
CA ALA A 43 7.95 17.20 5.82
C ALA A 43 9.09 16.16 5.83
N ALA A 44 10.33 16.65 5.92
CA ALA A 44 11.54 15.81 5.93
C ALA A 44 11.47 14.72 7.03
N TRP A 45 10.99 15.07 8.22
CA TRP A 45 10.84 14.14 9.33
C TRP A 45 9.85 12.99 9.04
N GLU A 46 8.95 13.14 8.08
CA GLU A 46 7.97 12.12 7.70
C GLU A 46 8.41 11.27 6.51
N ALA A 47 9.71 11.33 6.15
CA ALA A 47 10.30 10.70 4.96
C ALA A 47 9.49 10.99 3.68
N PRO A 48 9.75 12.11 3.00
CA PRO A 48 9.05 12.47 1.78
C PRO A 48 9.01 11.29 0.81
N ARG A 49 7.79 10.83 0.49
CA ARG A 49 7.54 9.70 -0.40
C ARG A 49 6.12 9.77 -0.96
N PRO A 50 5.87 9.25 -2.18
CA PRO A 50 4.51 9.17 -2.68
C PRO A 50 3.63 8.17 -1.92
N TYR A 51 2.34 8.45 -1.87
CA TYR A 51 1.34 7.64 -1.16
C TYR A 51 -0.05 7.77 -1.80
N LEU A 52 -0.93 6.82 -1.51
CA LEU A 52 -2.35 6.88 -1.86
C LEU A 52 -3.18 7.29 -0.64
N HIS A 53 -3.77 8.48 -0.70
CA HIS A 53 -4.80 8.94 0.25
C HIS A 53 -5.52 10.19 -0.32
N PRO A 54 -6.86 10.24 -0.26
CA PRO A 54 -7.75 9.21 0.28
C PRO A 54 -7.79 7.95 -0.60
N LEU A 55 -8.26 6.86 -0.01
CA LEU A 55 -8.83 5.68 -0.70
C LEU A 55 -10.26 5.55 -0.21
N ARG A 56 -11.21 5.38 -1.12
CA ARG A 56 -12.65 5.32 -0.81
C ARG A 56 -13.33 4.11 -1.41
N THR A 57 -14.41 3.67 -0.78
CA THR A 57 -15.37 2.75 -1.41
C THR A 57 -16.17 3.46 -2.51
N LEU A 58 -16.99 2.72 -3.27
CA LEU A 58 -17.88 3.30 -4.30
C LEU A 58 -19.06 4.09 -3.71
N ARG A 59 -19.31 3.99 -2.40
CA ARG A 59 -20.21 4.91 -1.66
C ARG A 59 -19.51 6.17 -1.14
N GLY A 60 -18.19 6.25 -1.28
CA GLY A 60 -17.40 7.39 -0.83
C GLY A 60 -16.86 7.26 0.60
N ASP A 61 -17.02 6.12 1.23
CA ASP A 61 -16.53 5.89 2.60
C ASP A 61 -15.01 5.75 2.63
N LEU A 62 -14.35 6.44 3.56
CA LEU A 62 -12.88 6.51 3.63
C LEU A 62 -12.32 5.22 4.23
N VAL A 63 -11.35 4.59 3.54
CA VAL A 63 -10.68 3.37 4.01
C VAL A 63 -9.18 3.57 4.29
N THR A 64 -8.71 4.82 4.39
CA THR A 64 -7.32 5.14 4.77
C THR A 64 -7.26 6.30 5.74
N ASP A 65 -6.25 6.32 6.62
CA ASP A 65 -5.93 7.46 7.48
C ASP A 65 -4.71 8.23 6.96
N TYR A 66 -4.56 9.49 7.39
CA TYR A 66 -3.45 10.34 7.00
C TYR A 66 -2.95 11.19 8.17
N ARG A 67 -1.65 11.05 8.44
CA ARG A 67 -0.93 11.75 9.52
C ARG A 67 -1.66 11.69 10.87
N PRO A 68 -2.05 10.50 11.35
CA PRO A 68 -2.75 10.39 12.62
C PRO A 68 -1.87 10.85 13.78
N ASN A 69 -2.52 11.25 14.88
CA ASN A 69 -1.83 11.88 16.02
C ASN A 69 -0.82 10.97 16.72
N ASP A 70 -0.96 9.65 16.60
CA ASP A 70 -0.06 8.64 17.14
C ASP A 70 1.18 8.44 16.26
N HIS A 71 1.03 8.59 14.93
CA HIS A 71 2.09 8.35 13.95
C HIS A 71 1.94 9.26 12.73
N ARG A 72 2.41 10.51 12.84
CA ARG A 72 2.26 11.52 11.78
C ARG A 72 2.87 11.14 10.43
N TRP A 73 3.79 10.19 10.37
CA TRP A 73 4.40 9.70 9.13
C TRP A 73 3.62 8.56 8.44
N HIS A 74 2.52 8.07 9.04
CA HIS A 74 1.64 7.09 8.39
C HIS A 74 0.70 7.79 7.39
N LYS A 75 0.71 7.32 6.14
CA LYS A 75 0.04 7.97 5.01
C LYS A 75 -0.65 6.92 4.13
N GLY A 76 -1.94 6.73 4.37
CA GLY A 76 -2.82 5.80 3.64
C GLY A 76 -2.15 4.49 3.23
N LEU A 77 -2.05 4.26 1.92
CA LEU A 77 -1.29 3.15 1.34
C LEU A 77 0.03 3.68 0.75
N SER A 78 1.16 3.22 1.26
CA SER A 78 2.50 3.63 0.78
C SER A 78 3.51 2.50 0.85
N LEU A 79 4.53 2.53 0.01
CA LEU A 79 5.70 1.67 0.17
C LEU A 79 6.62 2.27 1.23
N THR A 80 7.09 1.46 2.17
CA THR A 80 7.79 1.92 3.37
C THR A 80 8.99 1.06 3.69
N ALA A 81 10.05 1.65 4.24
CA ALA A 81 11.21 0.92 4.76
C ALA A 81 11.68 1.60 6.04
N SER A 82 11.31 1.04 7.19
CA SER A 82 11.64 1.60 8.51
C SER A 82 13.12 1.40 8.88
N HIS A 83 13.73 0.35 8.33
CA HIS A 83 15.15 0.03 8.43
C HIS A 83 15.62 -0.40 7.04
N LEU A 84 16.39 0.44 6.36
CA LEU A 84 17.03 0.14 5.10
C LEU A 84 18.51 0.45 5.26
N SER A 85 19.37 -0.56 5.39
CA SER A 85 20.82 -0.39 5.61
C SER A 85 21.15 0.68 6.67
N GLY A 86 20.39 0.72 7.76
CA GLY A 86 20.52 1.68 8.86
C GLY A 86 19.72 2.99 8.72
N ALA A 87 19.20 3.31 7.54
CA ALA A 87 18.32 4.47 7.31
C ALA A 87 16.83 4.15 7.56
N ASN A 88 16.03 5.21 7.69
CA ASN A 88 14.58 5.16 7.85
C ASN A 88 13.89 5.94 6.72
N LEU A 89 13.35 5.22 5.74
CA LEU A 89 12.58 5.77 4.61
C LEU A 89 11.06 5.64 4.83
N TRP A 90 10.63 5.35 6.06
CA TRP A 90 9.24 5.46 6.48
C TRP A 90 8.94 6.78 7.21
N GLY A 91 9.97 7.34 7.84
CA GLY A 91 9.90 8.59 8.61
C GLY A 91 9.62 8.35 10.08
N GLY A 92 9.58 9.45 10.84
CA GLY A 92 9.37 9.42 12.27
C GLY A 92 10.50 8.77 13.05
N ASN A 93 10.14 8.25 14.23
CA ASN A 93 11.11 7.68 15.15
C ASN A 93 11.71 6.37 14.59
N THR A 94 13.01 6.20 14.78
CA THR A 94 13.72 4.95 14.48
C THR A 94 13.79 4.10 15.74
N TYR A 95 13.54 2.80 15.61
CA TYR A 95 13.74 1.87 16.72
C TYR A 95 15.23 1.58 16.90
N VAL A 96 15.72 1.63 18.14
CA VAL A 96 17.07 1.26 18.52
C VAL A 96 16.97 0.20 19.61
N HIS A 97 17.61 -0.95 19.39
CA HIS A 97 17.56 -2.06 20.34
C HIS A 97 18.08 -1.63 21.71
N GLY A 98 17.36 -1.99 22.78
CA GLY A 98 17.69 -1.60 24.15
C GLY A 98 17.32 -0.17 24.53
N GLU A 99 17.07 0.74 23.58
CA GLU A 99 16.77 2.16 23.83
C GLU A 99 15.33 2.56 23.46
N GLY A 100 14.67 1.81 22.58
CA GLY A 100 13.30 2.09 22.15
C GLY A 100 13.23 2.97 20.89
N TYR A 101 12.11 3.70 20.74
CA TYR A 101 11.93 4.60 19.59
C TYR A 101 12.53 5.97 19.88
N LEU A 102 13.53 6.36 19.10
CA LEU A 102 14.25 7.63 19.22
C LEU A 102 13.98 8.55 18.03
N ALA A 103 13.97 9.85 18.28
CA ALA A 103 13.88 10.86 17.24
C ALA A 103 15.29 11.09 16.63
N LEU A 104 15.60 10.37 15.54
CA LEU A 104 16.89 10.40 14.84
C LEU A 104 16.73 11.00 13.43
N PRO A 105 16.56 12.34 13.30
CA PRO A 105 16.34 13.01 12.02
C PRO A 105 17.43 12.72 10.99
N GLU A 106 18.67 12.51 11.43
CA GLU A 106 19.83 12.16 10.61
C GLU A 106 19.76 10.74 10.01
N ARG A 107 18.79 9.92 10.38
CA ARG A 107 18.50 8.62 9.73
C ARG A 107 17.36 8.70 8.72
N VAL A 108 16.61 9.80 8.68
CA VAL A 108 15.39 9.88 7.86
C VAL A 108 15.74 10.24 6.41
N GLY A 109 15.42 9.31 5.51
CA GLY A 109 15.62 9.45 4.07
C GLY A 109 14.35 9.85 3.32
N SER A 110 14.31 9.54 2.02
CA SER A 110 13.17 9.83 1.14
C SER A 110 13.05 8.86 -0.05
N MET A 111 11.87 8.82 -0.65
CA MET A 111 11.61 8.24 -1.97
C MET A 111 11.09 9.37 -2.87
N VAL A 112 11.89 9.80 -3.83
CA VAL A 112 11.64 11.03 -4.59
C VAL A 112 11.06 10.70 -5.95
N HIS A 113 9.96 11.37 -6.31
CA HIS A 113 9.40 11.33 -7.65
C HIS A 113 10.40 11.86 -8.68
N VAL A 114 10.64 11.10 -9.76
CA VAL A 114 11.48 11.53 -10.89
C VAL A 114 10.62 11.90 -12.09
N GLY A 115 9.59 11.11 -12.39
CA GLY A 115 8.71 11.34 -13.53
C GLY A 115 7.69 10.22 -13.73
N PHE A 116 6.72 10.47 -14.60
CA PHE A 116 5.75 9.46 -15.02
C PHE A 116 6.10 8.91 -16.40
N ASP A 117 6.06 7.59 -16.53
CA ASP A 117 6.14 6.91 -17.82
C ASP A 117 4.74 6.74 -18.43
N GLN A 118 3.69 6.72 -17.59
CA GLN A 118 2.30 6.65 -18.04
C GLN A 118 1.35 7.28 -17.01
N VAL A 119 0.40 8.10 -17.48
CA VAL A 119 -0.80 8.51 -16.73
C VAL A 119 -1.97 8.45 -17.70
N ALA A 120 -2.86 7.47 -17.56
CA ALA A 120 -3.92 7.23 -18.53
C ALA A 120 -5.14 6.55 -17.90
N ALA A 121 -6.34 6.87 -18.37
CA ALA A 121 -7.58 6.20 -18.02
C ALA A 121 -8.34 5.84 -19.29
N ASP A 122 -8.92 4.66 -19.29
CA ASP A 122 -9.73 4.11 -20.38
C ASP A 122 -10.79 3.18 -19.79
N GLY A 123 -12.07 3.48 -20.05
CA GLY A 123 -13.19 2.78 -19.43
C GLY A 123 -13.04 2.69 -17.92
N ASP A 124 -13.22 1.49 -17.36
CA ASP A 124 -13.09 1.23 -15.92
C ASP A 124 -11.64 0.94 -15.47
N ARG A 125 -10.64 1.39 -16.25
CA ARG A 125 -9.23 1.26 -15.90
C ARG A 125 -8.53 2.61 -15.83
N ALA A 126 -7.66 2.77 -14.84
CA ALA A 126 -6.76 3.91 -14.71
C ALA A 126 -5.37 3.47 -14.30
N VAL A 127 -4.34 4.08 -14.87
CA VAL A 127 -2.95 3.67 -14.72
C VAL A 127 -2.08 4.87 -14.38
N VAL A 128 -1.22 4.68 -13.38
CA VAL A 128 -0.10 5.57 -13.07
C VAL A 128 1.17 4.73 -13.04
N ALA A 129 2.08 4.96 -13.97
CA ALA A 129 3.42 4.39 -13.99
C ALA A 129 4.45 5.49 -13.71
N GLU A 130 5.25 5.32 -12.67
CA GLU A 130 6.14 6.32 -12.10
C GLU A 130 7.55 5.76 -11.91
N ARG A 131 8.55 6.62 -12.09
CA ARG A 131 9.94 6.38 -11.69
C ARG A 131 10.26 7.17 -10.42
N LEU A 132 10.90 6.52 -9.47
CA LEU A 132 11.35 7.12 -8.21
C LEU A 132 12.82 6.81 -7.93
N THR A 133 13.45 7.62 -7.08
CA THR A 133 14.78 7.35 -6.51
C THR A 133 14.74 7.35 -5.00
N TRP A 134 15.52 6.48 -4.38
CA TRP A 134 15.55 6.31 -2.93
C TRP A 134 16.86 6.84 -2.39
N HIS A 135 16.77 7.62 -1.32
CA HIS A 135 17.90 8.32 -0.73
C HIS A 135 17.89 8.15 0.79
N PRO A 136 19.05 7.89 1.42
CA PRO A 136 19.19 8.07 2.86
C PRO A 136 19.20 9.57 3.18
N TYR A 137 19.38 9.91 4.45
CA TYR A 137 19.50 11.31 4.89
C TYR A 137 20.62 12.08 4.14
N GLY A 138 21.75 11.43 3.85
CA GLY A 138 22.88 12.02 3.13
C GLY A 138 22.60 12.39 1.66
N GLY A 139 21.48 11.91 1.10
CA GLY A 139 21.07 12.23 -0.26
C GLY A 139 21.71 11.35 -1.34
N GLU A 140 22.59 10.41 -0.99
CA GLU A 140 23.17 9.49 -1.98
C GLU A 140 22.08 8.68 -2.68
N LEU A 141 22.29 8.35 -3.96
CA LEU A 141 21.38 7.45 -4.66
C LEU A 141 21.59 6.02 -4.16
N TRP A 142 20.58 5.44 -3.51
CA TRP A 142 20.62 4.07 -3.02
C TRP A 142 19.87 3.10 -3.92
N ALA A 143 18.69 3.49 -4.39
CA ALA A 143 17.90 2.66 -5.28
C ALA A 143 17.14 3.49 -6.31
N GLU A 144 16.81 2.85 -7.42
CA GLU A 144 15.81 3.33 -8.37
C GLU A 144 14.58 2.42 -8.26
N GLU A 145 13.39 3.00 -8.41
CA GLU A 145 12.14 2.25 -8.40
C GLU A 145 11.33 2.56 -9.66
N SER A 146 10.85 1.51 -10.31
CA SER A 146 9.74 1.61 -11.27
C SER A 146 8.46 1.12 -10.59
N ARG A 147 7.46 2.00 -10.50
CA ARG A 147 6.19 1.74 -9.82
C ARG A 147 5.03 1.82 -10.80
N ARG A 148 4.09 0.89 -10.70
CA ARG A 148 2.83 0.92 -11.45
C ARG A 148 1.66 0.72 -10.51
N ILE A 149 0.69 1.62 -10.57
CA ILE A 149 -0.59 1.55 -9.88
C ILE A 149 -1.67 1.47 -10.96
N GLU A 150 -2.44 0.40 -10.96
CA GLU A 150 -3.54 0.20 -11.91
C GLU A 150 -4.85 0.01 -11.16
N VAL A 151 -5.82 0.88 -11.37
CA VAL A 151 -7.21 0.75 -10.92
C VAL A 151 -7.97 -0.06 -11.95
N HIS A 152 -8.74 -1.04 -11.52
CA HIS A 152 -9.52 -1.95 -12.37
C HIS A 152 -10.66 -2.62 -11.57
N ASP A 153 -11.41 -3.51 -12.24
CA ASP A 153 -12.50 -4.32 -11.67
C ASP A 153 -13.53 -3.49 -10.89
N VAL A 154 -13.92 -2.34 -11.45
CA VAL A 154 -14.93 -1.45 -10.86
C VAL A 154 -16.32 -2.03 -11.08
N ASP A 155 -16.86 -2.71 -10.07
CA ASP A 155 -18.22 -3.21 -10.05
C ASP A 155 -19.09 -2.30 -9.16
N ARG A 156 -19.88 -1.46 -9.83
CA ARG A 156 -20.76 -0.48 -9.18
C ARG A 156 -21.94 -1.13 -8.47
N ASP A 157 -22.42 -2.26 -8.97
CA ASP A 157 -23.58 -2.95 -8.40
C ASP A 157 -23.17 -3.73 -7.16
N ALA A 158 -22.01 -4.40 -7.20
CA ALA A 158 -21.43 -5.10 -6.06
C ALA A 158 -20.75 -4.15 -5.05
N GLY A 159 -20.46 -2.90 -5.43
CA GLY A 159 -19.82 -1.91 -4.55
C GLY A 159 -18.35 -2.22 -4.27
N VAL A 160 -17.64 -2.78 -5.25
CA VAL A 160 -16.23 -3.16 -5.12
C VAL A 160 -15.39 -2.63 -6.28
N TRP A 161 -14.14 -2.28 -5.99
CA TRP A 161 -13.12 -2.03 -6.98
C TRP A 161 -11.75 -2.51 -6.49
N ALA A 162 -10.79 -2.64 -7.40
CA ALA A 162 -9.44 -3.06 -7.06
C ALA A 162 -8.39 -2.11 -7.62
N LEU A 163 -7.23 -2.07 -6.93
CA LEU A 163 -5.99 -1.61 -7.52
C LEU A 163 -4.92 -2.69 -7.45
N THR A 164 -4.09 -2.75 -8.48
CA THR A 164 -2.84 -3.50 -8.48
C THR A 164 -1.68 -2.54 -8.29
N TRP A 165 -0.91 -2.76 -7.22
CA TRP A 165 0.37 -2.10 -6.97
C TRP A 165 1.51 -3.02 -7.40
N ALA A 166 2.36 -2.57 -8.33
CA ALA A 166 3.61 -3.22 -8.69
C ALA A 166 4.79 -2.28 -8.45
N SER A 167 5.86 -2.78 -7.86
CA SER A 167 7.09 -2.05 -7.63
C SER A 167 8.29 -2.94 -7.96
N ALA A 168 9.26 -2.37 -8.69
CA ALA A 168 10.55 -2.96 -8.99
C ALA A 168 11.62 -2.02 -8.46
N VAL A 169 12.30 -2.41 -7.38
CA VAL A 169 13.34 -1.62 -6.71
C VAL A 169 14.71 -2.19 -7.04
N THR A 170 15.55 -1.43 -7.73
CA THR A 170 16.90 -1.83 -8.14
C THR A 170 17.95 -1.20 -7.24
N ASN A 171 18.84 -2.02 -6.67
CA ASN A 171 19.95 -1.52 -5.86
C ASN A 171 21.00 -0.82 -6.73
N ARG A 172 21.31 0.45 -6.40
CA ARG A 172 22.32 1.26 -7.08
C ARG A 172 23.61 1.45 -6.28
N ARG A 173 23.71 0.85 -5.10
CA ARG A 173 24.93 0.82 -4.29
C ARG A 173 25.87 -0.29 -4.77
N GLU A 174 27.14 -0.14 -4.43
CA GLU A 174 28.18 -1.18 -4.64
C GLU A 174 28.15 -2.28 -3.55
N GLU A 175 27.29 -2.12 -2.55
CA GLU A 175 27.10 -3.06 -1.44
C GLU A 175 25.60 -3.41 -1.28
N PRO A 176 25.26 -4.52 -0.61
CA PRO A 176 23.86 -4.94 -0.49
C PRO A 176 22.97 -3.92 0.24
N LEU A 177 21.77 -3.69 -0.31
CA LEU A 177 20.69 -3.01 0.40
C LEU A 177 20.01 -4.02 1.34
N ARG A 178 19.99 -3.71 2.63
CA ARG A 178 19.39 -4.57 3.66
C ARG A 178 18.05 -4.00 4.10
N PHE A 179 16.96 -4.61 3.67
CA PHE A 179 15.62 -4.30 4.14
C PHE A 179 15.39 -5.04 5.46
N GLY A 180 15.30 -4.28 6.54
CA GLY A 180 14.97 -4.77 7.87
C GLY A 180 13.66 -4.20 8.38
N SER A 181 13.40 -4.40 9.67
CA SER A 181 12.29 -3.82 10.40
C SER A 181 12.67 -3.68 11.88
N PRO A 182 11.86 -3.05 12.74
CA PRO A 182 12.12 -3.13 14.16
C PRO A 182 12.23 -4.57 14.67
N THR A 183 11.51 -5.55 14.10
CA THR A 183 11.68 -6.96 14.51
C THR A 183 13.08 -7.47 14.23
N THR A 184 13.62 -7.23 13.03
CA THR A 184 15.00 -7.66 12.71
C THR A 184 16.02 -6.90 13.56
N ALA A 185 15.66 -5.70 14.05
CA ALA A 185 16.42 -4.92 15.03
C ALA A 185 16.12 -5.30 16.50
N GLY A 186 15.38 -6.38 16.78
CA GLY A 186 15.15 -6.91 18.13
C GLY A 186 13.89 -6.43 18.85
N ARG A 187 12.94 -5.78 18.17
CA ARG A 187 11.59 -5.48 18.67
C ARG A 187 10.59 -6.51 18.17
N GLU A 188 10.31 -7.51 18.98
CA GLU A 188 9.34 -8.55 18.61
C GLU A 188 8.00 -7.99 18.10
N ARG A 189 7.45 -8.66 17.08
CA ARG A 189 6.13 -8.38 16.48
C ARG A 189 5.96 -6.96 15.91
N ALA A 190 7.04 -6.32 15.48
CA ALA A 190 7.03 -5.02 14.83
C ALA A 190 7.66 -5.08 13.43
N GLY A 191 7.33 -6.15 12.69
CA GLY A 191 7.96 -6.51 11.44
C GLY A 191 7.28 -5.89 10.25
N TYR A 192 7.32 -4.56 10.10
CA TYR A 192 6.65 -3.83 9.01
C TYR A 192 7.67 -3.19 8.05
N THR A 193 7.83 -3.76 6.87
CA THR A 193 8.59 -3.17 5.75
C THR A 193 7.98 -3.64 4.44
N GLY A 194 7.83 -2.76 3.46
CA GLY A 194 7.09 -3.02 2.23
C GLY A 194 5.82 -2.17 2.14
N LEU A 195 4.84 -2.66 1.37
CA LEU A 195 3.58 -1.95 1.14
C LEU A 195 2.77 -1.92 2.43
N PHE A 196 2.50 -0.74 2.97
CA PHE A 196 1.81 -0.57 4.24
C PHE A 196 0.50 0.21 4.04
N TRP A 197 -0.60 -0.38 4.49
CA TRP A 197 -1.90 0.27 4.59
C TRP A 197 -2.17 0.70 6.03
N ARG A 198 -2.43 1.98 6.23
CA ARG A 198 -2.98 2.57 7.46
C ARG A 198 -4.47 2.85 7.25
N GLY A 199 -5.32 2.09 7.93
CA GLY A 199 -6.76 2.34 7.92
C GLY A 199 -7.21 3.43 8.91
N PRO A 200 -8.46 3.91 8.77
CA PRO A 200 -9.03 4.98 9.61
C PRO A 200 -9.06 4.61 11.10
N ARG A 201 -9.17 5.62 11.97
CA ARG A 201 -9.31 5.38 13.42
C ARG A 201 -10.62 4.67 13.78
N SER A 202 -11.70 4.86 13.00
CA SER A 202 -12.98 4.18 13.20
C SER A 202 -12.86 2.66 13.03
N PHE A 203 -11.85 2.18 12.29
CA PHE A 203 -11.59 0.75 12.08
C PHE A 203 -10.85 0.10 13.25
N ARG A 204 -10.57 0.84 14.34
CA ARG A 204 -9.96 0.26 15.54
C ARG A 204 -10.87 -0.84 16.10
N GLY A 205 -10.28 -2.00 16.41
CA GLY A 205 -11.04 -3.18 16.84
C GLY A 205 -11.75 -3.91 15.69
N GLY A 206 -11.56 -3.47 14.44
CA GLY A 206 -12.10 -4.12 13.24
C GLY A 206 -11.69 -5.58 13.10
N ARG A 207 -12.45 -6.32 12.29
CA ARG A 207 -12.27 -7.76 12.07
C ARG A 207 -11.13 -7.99 11.10
N ILE A 208 -10.22 -8.90 11.47
CA ILE A 208 -9.14 -9.36 10.61
C ILE A 208 -9.51 -10.75 10.11
N ILE A 209 -9.45 -10.99 8.80
CA ILE A 209 -9.90 -12.24 8.18
C ILE A 209 -8.81 -12.72 7.23
N GLY A 210 -8.46 -14.00 7.29
CA GLY A 210 -7.61 -14.67 6.29
C GLY A 210 -8.29 -15.94 5.77
N PRO A 211 -7.67 -16.67 4.83
CA PRO A 211 -8.23 -17.90 4.25
C PRO A 211 -8.31 -19.06 5.24
N ASP A 212 -7.46 -19.07 6.28
CA ASP A 212 -7.39 -20.18 7.28
C ASP A 212 -7.65 -19.74 8.73
N GLY A 213 -7.88 -18.46 8.99
CA GLY A 213 -8.15 -17.98 10.35
C GLY A 213 -8.72 -16.56 10.40
N GLU A 214 -8.89 -16.03 11.61
CA GLU A 214 -9.34 -14.66 11.86
C GLU A 214 -8.67 -14.08 13.11
N GLY A 215 -8.73 -12.76 13.23
CA GLY A 215 -8.23 -12.01 14.38
C GLY A 215 -6.74 -11.65 14.32
N PRO A 216 -6.24 -10.95 15.36
CA PRO A 216 -4.87 -10.43 15.42
C PRO A 216 -3.80 -11.54 15.55
N ALA A 217 -4.20 -12.79 15.74
CA ALA A 217 -3.30 -13.95 15.74
C ALA A 217 -2.69 -14.23 14.36
N LEU A 218 -3.27 -13.68 13.28
CA LEU A 218 -2.71 -13.75 11.91
C LEU A 218 -1.47 -12.87 11.72
N MET A 219 -1.07 -12.08 12.73
CA MET A 219 0.24 -11.43 12.74
C MET A 219 1.35 -12.48 12.59
N ALA A 220 2.30 -12.22 11.70
CA ALA A 220 3.42 -13.09 11.36
C ALA A 220 3.05 -14.37 10.59
N SER A 221 1.78 -14.56 10.20
CA SER A 221 1.40 -15.71 9.37
C SER A 221 1.72 -15.48 7.89
N GLN A 222 1.65 -16.56 7.12
CA GLN A 222 1.67 -16.53 5.66
C GLN A 222 0.31 -17.01 5.15
N SER A 223 -0.25 -16.29 4.18
CA SER A 223 -1.47 -16.66 3.47
C SER A 223 -1.56 -15.82 2.20
N GLU A 224 -2.32 -16.30 1.21
CA GLU A 224 -2.43 -15.64 -0.10
C GLU A 224 -3.02 -14.22 -0.01
N TRP A 225 -3.92 -14.02 0.94
CA TRP A 225 -4.56 -12.73 1.20
C TRP A 225 -4.84 -12.56 2.69
N LEU A 226 -5.06 -11.30 3.06
CA LEU A 226 -5.58 -10.92 4.36
C LEU A 226 -6.50 -9.70 4.21
N ALA A 227 -7.59 -9.69 4.95
CA ALA A 227 -8.62 -8.68 4.89
C ALA A 227 -8.83 -8.01 6.25
N VAL A 228 -9.18 -6.73 6.21
CA VAL A 228 -9.61 -5.98 7.38
C VAL A 228 -10.95 -5.32 7.09
N THR A 229 -11.92 -5.59 7.95
CA THR A 229 -13.25 -5.00 7.91
C THR A 229 -13.41 -4.07 9.10
N GLY A 230 -13.87 -2.85 8.85
CA GLY A 230 -14.16 -1.88 9.90
C GLY A 230 -15.46 -1.14 9.66
N GLU A 231 -15.97 -0.55 10.72
CA GLU A 231 -17.15 0.30 10.71
C GLU A 231 -16.73 1.76 10.49
N HIS A 232 -17.57 2.53 9.81
CA HIS A 232 -17.30 3.94 9.54
C HIS A 232 -17.87 4.85 10.63
N ASP A 233 -17.11 5.90 10.96
CA ASP A 233 -17.68 7.06 11.64
C ASP A 233 -18.32 7.96 10.57
N GLY A 234 -19.58 8.35 10.75
CA GLY A 234 -20.28 9.33 9.90
C GLY A 234 -21.12 8.75 8.77
N SER A 235 -20.98 7.46 8.46
CA SER A 235 -21.90 6.69 7.62
C SER A 235 -22.28 5.41 8.35
N ASP A 236 -23.57 5.05 8.32
CA ASP A 236 -24.07 3.81 8.93
C ASP A 236 -23.69 2.62 8.03
N GLY A 237 -22.43 2.18 8.11
CA GLY A 237 -21.88 1.20 7.17
C GLY A 237 -20.51 0.65 7.57
N HIS A 238 -20.12 -0.39 6.83
CA HIS A 238 -18.81 -1.04 6.94
C HIS A 238 -18.09 -0.94 5.60
N ALA A 239 -16.78 -1.11 5.62
CA ALA A 239 -16.02 -1.46 4.43
C ALA A 239 -14.97 -2.52 4.73
N THR A 240 -14.61 -3.26 3.70
CA THR A 240 -13.57 -4.28 3.73
C THR A 240 -12.43 -3.87 2.79
N VAL A 241 -11.21 -3.92 3.32
CA VAL A 241 -9.97 -3.82 2.54
C VAL A 241 -9.29 -5.17 2.53
N VAL A 242 -9.02 -5.71 1.34
CA VAL A 242 -8.27 -6.97 1.16
C VAL A 242 -6.93 -6.64 0.53
N VAL A 243 -5.85 -7.27 0.99
CA VAL A 243 -4.55 -7.26 0.31
C VAL A 243 -4.20 -8.70 -0.06
N ALA A 244 -3.87 -8.94 -1.34
CA ALA A 244 -3.49 -10.25 -1.87
C ALA A 244 -2.11 -10.21 -2.54
N HIS A 245 -1.34 -11.28 -2.34
CA HIS A 245 -0.05 -11.48 -3.01
C HIS A 245 -0.26 -11.94 -4.45
N ALA A 246 0.51 -11.37 -5.39
CA ALA A 246 0.69 -12.02 -6.69
C ALA A 246 1.43 -13.35 -6.51
N LEU A 247 1.04 -14.37 -7.28
CA LEU A 247 1.70 -15.68 -7.26
C LEU A 247 3.21 -15.56 -7.52
N GLY A 248 3.60 -14.70 -8.45
CA GLY A 248 5.01 -14.43 -8.77
C GLY A 248 5.83 -13.77 -7.65
N ASN A 249 5.20 -13.35 -6.54
CA ASN A 249 5.95 -12.92 -5.36
C ASN A 249 6.59 -14.09 -4.62
N ASP A 250 6.09 -15.32 -4.79
CA ASP A 250 6.51 -16.51 -4.03
C ASP A 250 6.58 -16.21 -2.51
N HIS A 251 5.49 -15.66 -1.98
CA HIS A 251 5.48 -15.11 -0.62
C HIS A 251 5.83 -16.12 0.48
N THR A 252 5.67 -17.42 0.23
CA THR A 252 6.07 -18.51 1.13
C THR A 252 7.58 -18.73 1.14
N GLY A 253 8.29 -18.32 0.08
CA GLY A 253 9.71 -18.58 -0.16
C GLY A 253 10.01 -20.00 -0.67
N ALA A 254 8.98 -20.80 -0.98
CA ALA A 254 9.16 -22.18 -1.44
C ALA A 254 9.85 -22.26 -2.82
N GLY A 255 9.69 -21.22 -3.64
CA GLY A 255 10.38 -21.03 -4.91
C GLY A 255 11.77 -20.38 -4.80
N GLY A 256 12.26 -20.13 -3.58
CA GLY A 256 13.59 -19.57 -3.33
C GLY A 256 13.64 -18.04 -3.25
N THR A 257 12.49 -17.36 -3.31
CA THR A 257 12.45 -15.92 -3.00
C THR A 257 12.43 -15.68 -1.49
N HIS A 258 12.80 -14.46 -1.07
CA HIS A 258 12.72 -14.10 0.35
C HIS A 258 11.26 -14.08 0.83
N PRO A 259 10.92 -14.83 1.91
CA PRO A 259 9.54 -15.00 2.35
C PRO A 259 8.96 -13.69 2.91
N ALA A 260 7.67 -13.48 2.66
CA ALA A 260 6.90 -12.40 3.24
C ALA A 260 5.93 -12.94 4.30
N HIS A 261 5.67 -12.14 5.33
CA HIS A 261 4.71 -12.47 6.38
C HIS A 261 3.80 -11.29 6.66
N TRP A 262 2.57 -11.56 7.09
CA TRP A 262 1.63 -10.50 7.38
C TRP A 262 2.02 -9.73 8.63
N PHE A 263 2.22 -8.43 8.49
CA PHE A 263 2.06 -7.50 9.59
C PHE A 263 0.59 -7.08 9.64
N VAL A 264 -0.13 -7.43 10.71
CA VAL A 264 -1.50 -6.97 10.92
C VAL A 264 -1.80 -6.70 12.38
N ARG A 265 -2.52 -5.61 12.65
CA ARG A 265 -3.13 -5.33 13.95
C ARG A 265 -4.41 -4.52 13.76
N ASN A 266 -5.33 -4.65 14.70
CA ASN A 266 -6.53 -3.83 14.84
C ASN A 266 -6.48 -2.92 16.09
N GLU A 267 -5.48 -3.10 16.97
CA GLU A 267 -5.18 -2.23 18.10
C GLU A 267 -3.67 -1.97 18.26
N PRO A 268 -3.25 -0.79 18.79
CA PRO A 268 -4.08 0.36 19.16
C PRO A 268 -4.62 1.12 17.93
N PHE A 269 -4.21 0.72 16.73
CA PHE A 269 -4.69 1.21 15.46
C PHE A 269 -4.73 0.07 14.46
N VAL A 270 -5.46 0.27 13.37
CA VAL A 270 -5.53 -0.68 12.28
C VAL A 270 -4.38 -0.49 11.28
N GLY A 271 -3.71 -1.57 10.90
CA GLY A 271 -2.70 -1.53 9.87
C GLY A 271 -2.42 -2.91 9.31
N LEU A 272 -2.09 -2.96 8.02
CA LEU A 272 -1.87 -4.18 7.26
C LEU A 272 -0.67 -3.99 6.32
N ALA A 273 0.25 -4.94 6.30
CA ALA A 273 1.31 -4.99 5.31
C ALA A 273 1.75 -6.44 5.02
N PRO A 274 1.89 -6.83 3.74
CA PRO A 274 2.67 -8.01 3.35
C PRO A 274 4.16 -7.71 3.54
N SER A 275 4.67 -7.95 4.74
CA SER A 275 6.00 -7.48 5.15
C SER A 275 7.13 -8.29 4.53
N TRP A 276 8.12 -7.59 3.99
CA TRP A 276 9.32 -8.19 3.39
C TRP A 276 10.36 -8.60 4.41
N ALA A 277 10.29 -8.06 5.63
CA ALA A 277 11.30 -8.25 6.66
C ALA A 277 10.64 -8.43 8.03
N PHE A 278 9.76 -9.42 8.14
CA PHE A 278 9.06 -9.67 9.41
C PHE A 278 9.98 -10.34 10.44
N PHE A 279 10.64 -11.43 10.06
CA PHE A 279 11.57 -12.18 10.92
C PHE A 279 13.03 -11.90 10.56
N ASP A 280 13.35 -11.98 9.26
CA ASP A 280 14.70 -11.86 8.73
C ASP A 280 14.85 -10.64 7.82
N GLU A 281 16.06 -10.11 7.74
CA GLU A 281 16.38 -9.06 6.77
C GLU A 281 16.37 -9.62 5.34
N LEU A 282 15.77 -8.87 4.41
CA LEU A 282 15.90 -9.14 2.99
C LEU A 282 17.14 -8.40 2.47
N GLU A 283 18.09 -9.16 1.93
CA GLU A 283 19.28 -8.62 1.28
C GLU A 283 19.06 -8.50 -0.23
N LEU A 284 19.27 -7.31 -0.79
CA LEU A 284 19.23 -7.03 -2.22
C LEU A 284 20.64 -6.68 -2.69
N ALA A 285 21.28 -7.58 -3.45
CA ALA A 285 22.66 -7.42 -3.89
C ALA A 285 22.82 -6.21 -4.85
N PRO A 286 24.05 -5.70 -5.03
CA PRO A 286 24.34 -4.65 -6.01
C PRO A 286 23.81 -4.97 -7.41
N GLY A 287 23.04 -4.06 -8.01
CA GLY A 287 22.46 -4.24 -9.35
C GLY A 287 21.21 -5.12 -9.42
N ASP A 288 20.90 -5.89 -8.37
CA ASP A 288 19.70 -6.73 -8.34
C ASP A 288 18.42 -5.90 -8.19
N THR A 289 17.30 -6.48 -8.63
CA THR A 289 15.98 -5.85 -8.59
C THR A 289 14.98 -6.69 -7.81
N LEU A 290 14.40 -6.10 -6.76
CA LEU A 290 13.29 -6.67 -6.00
C LEU A 290 11.96 -6.28 -6.65
N THR A 291 11.24 -7.27 -7.21
CA THR A 291 9.89 -7.05 -7.75
C THR A 291 8.83 -7.58 -6.79
N ARG A 292 7.81 -6.77 -6.51
CA ARG A 292 6.63 -7.16 -5.72
C ARG A 292 5.36 -6.60 -6.34
N ARG A 293 4.32 -7.45 -6.42
CA ARG A 293 2.98 -7.09 -6.92
C ARG A 293 1.89 -7.48 -5.93
N TYR A 294 0.98 -6.56 -5.64
CA TYR A 294 -0.12 -6.74 -4.69
C TYR A 294 -1.42 -6.24 -5.29
N ARG A 295 -2.52 -6.90 -4.97
CA ARG A 295 -3.86 -6.42 -5.27
C ARG A 295 -4.48 -5.92 -3.98
N VAL A 296 -4.98 -4.70 -4.00
CA VAL A 296 -5.74 -4.11 -2.91
C VAL A 296 -7.18 -3.96 -3.38
N ILE A 297 -8.10 -4.61 -2.70
CA ILE A 297 -9.53 -4.59 -3.01
C ILE A 297 -10.20 -3.70 -1.97
N VAL A 298 -11.08 -2.81 -2.42
CA VAL A 298 -11.86 -1.92 -1.56
C VAL A 298 -13.33 -2.20 -1.85
N ALA A 299 -14.03 -2.71 -0.84
CA ALA A 299 -15.43 -3.10 -0.95
C ALA A 299 -16.31 -2.38 0.07
N ASP A 300 -17.50 -1.98 -0.37
CA ASP A 300 -18.61 -1.62 0.50
C ASP A 300 -19.07 -2.86 1.31
N GLY A 301 -19.42 -2.66 2.57
CA GLY A 301 -19.96 -3.69 3.45
C GLY A 301 -18.92 -4.48 4.23
N ALA A 302 -19.40 -5.47 4.98
CA ALA A 302 -18.61 -6.30 5.86
C ALA A 302 -18.38 -7.69 5.25
N TRP A 303 -17.47 -7.79 4.28
CA TRP A 303 -17.20 -9.05 3.62
C TRP A 303 -16.61 -10.08 4.59
N GLY A 304 -17.12 -11.30 4.48
CA GLY A 304 -16.59 -12.50 5.08
C GLY A 304 -15.61 -13.23 4.16
N ARG A 305 -15.09 -14.35 4.66
CA ARG A 305 -14.10 -15.19 3.96
C ARG A 305 -14.59 -15.71 2.61
N GLU A 306 -15.86 -16.12 2.55
CA GLU A 306 -16.47 -16.69 1.33
C GLU A 306 -16.59 -15.65 0.22
N GLU A 307 -17.01 -14.43 0.55
CA GLU A 307 -17.10 -13.31 -0.40
C GLU A 307 -15.71 -12.94 -0.95
N VAL A 308 -14.70 -12.84 -0.08
CA VAL A 308 -13.32 -12.56 -0.50
C VAL A 308 -12.78 -13.68 -1.40
N ALA A 309 -13.00 -14.94 -1.05
CA ALA A 309 -12.54 -16.08 -1.84
C ALA A 309 -13.21 -16.11 -3.21
N ALA A 310 -14.54 -15.93 -3.28
CA ALA A 310 -15.28 -15.91 -4.53
C ALA A 310 -14.86 -14.73 -5.44
N TYR A 311 -14.58 -13.56 -4.87
CA TYR A 311 -14.08 -12.42 -5.63
C TYR A 311 -12.69 -12.73 -6.23
N LEU A 312 -11.77 -13.27 -5.44
CA LEU A 312 -10.42 -13.61 -5.92
C LEU A 312 -10.41 -14.74 -6.96
N GLU A 313 -11.31 -15.73 -6.83
CA GLU A 313 -11.45 -16.80 -7.82
C GLU A 313 -12.00 -16.30 -9.16
N SER A 314 -12.98 -15.39 -9.13
CA SER A 314 -13.56 -14.78 -10.33
C SER A 314 -12.67 -13.74 -11.01
N HIS A 315 -11.67 -13.20 -10.28
CA HIS A 315 -10.74 -12.20 -10.78
C HIS A 315 -9.29 -12.71 -10.67
N PRO A 316 -8.81 -13.56 -11.59
CA PRO A 316 -7.41 -13.96 -11.60
C PRO A 316 -6.45 -12.79 -11.92
N TRP A 317 -5.14 -13.05 -11.82
CA TRP A 317 -4.04 -12.07 -11.86
C TRP A 317 -3.66 -11.48 -13.22
#